data_AF-A0A8B9MIK0-F1
#
_entry.id   AF-A0A8B9MIK0-F1
#
_cell.length_a   1.000
_cell.length_b   1.000
_cell.length_c   1.000
_cell.angle_alpha   90.00
_cell.angle_beta   90.00
_cell.angle_gamma   90.00
#
_symmetry.space_group_name_H-M   'P 1'
#
loop_
_entity.id
_entity.type
_entity.pdbx_description
1 polymer ?
#
loop_
_entity_poly.entity_id
_entity_poly.type
_entity_poly.pdbx_seq_one_letter_code
_entity_poly.pdbx_strand_id
1 'polypeptide(L)'
;MQSPRFFAKPRATGLQSPSSPIAPPLCQPPLSSPVLFAGRNAKAPSIYIFSPPSEQLTMQESATITCLVKGFNPPDLFVRWLRNGEPLPAGDYITMPPVAESQPAVSYFTYSSLTVSGEDWRAGNVFTCLVGHEQIPLQVAVRLLH
;
A
#
# COMPACT_ATOMS: atom_id res chain seq x y z
N MET A 1 64.72 3.70 47.51
CA MET A 1 64.37 4.20 48.85
C MET A 1 63.99 5.66 48.75
N GLN A 2 62.97 6.05 49.51
CA GLN A 2 62.42 7.40 49.74
C GLN A 2 61.85 8.21 48.57
N SER A 3 60.52 8.36 48.63
CA SER A 3 59.79 9.56 48.20
C SER A 3 60.16 10.75 49.11
N PRO A 4 59.89 12.00 48.70
CA PRO A 4 58.77 12.68 49.36
C PRO A 4 57.86 13.46 48.40
N ARG A 5 56.58 13.55 48.81
CA ARG A 5 55.57 14.47 48.32
C ARG A 5 55.83 15.88 48.86
N PHE A 6 55.30 16.94 48.22
CA PHE A 6 54.35 17.92 48.79
C PHE A 6 54.00 18.96 47.70
N PHE A 7 52.78 18.88 47.16
CA PHE A 7 51.68 19.86 47.24
C PHE A 7 51.85 21.23 46.55
N ALA A 8 51.07 21.45 45.50
CA ALA A 8 50.29 22.69 45.28
C ALA A 8 49.17 22.46 44.24
N LYS A 9 47.91 22.61 44.66
CA LYS A 9 46.74 23.05 43.85
C LYS A 9 46.73 24.61 43.92
N PRO A 10 45.96 25.41 43.15
CA PRO A 10 44.86 25.10 42.21
C PRO A 10 44.99 25.90 40.86
N ARG A 11 44.12 25.79 39.86
CA ARG A 11 42.89 26.58 39.70
C ARG A 11 42.17 26.16 38.42
N ALA A 12 40.85 26.09 38.52
CA ALA A 12 39.92 25.71 37.46
C ALA A 12 39.79 26.81 36.40
N THR A 13 39.60 26.42 35.13
CA THR A 13 38.58 26.93 34.21
C THR A 13 38.73 26.26 32.85
N GLY A 14 37.61 25.94 32.20
CA GLY A 14 37.59 25.48 30.82
C GLY A 14 36.64 24.32 30.61
N LEU A 15 35.35 24.61 30.51
CA LEU A 15 34.37 23.73 29.89
C LEU A 15 34.88 23.33 28.50
N GLN A 16 34.95 22.03 28.21
CA GLN A 16 34.94 21.54 26.84
C GLN A 16 33.89 20.44 26.73
N SER A 17 32.75 20.88 26.22
CA SER A 17 31.60 20.08 25.81
C SER A 17 32.02 19.04 24.76
N PRO A 18 31.39 17.86 24.73
CA PRO A 18 31.64 16.87 23.69
C PRO A 18 31.19 17.41 22.33
N SER A 19 32.04 17.22 21.33
CA SER A 19 31.76 17.47 19.92
C SER A 19 30.50 16.74 19.46
N SER A 20 29.46 17.49 19.09
CA SER A 20 28.29 16.96 18.40
C SER A 20 28.70 16.29 17.07
N PRO A 21 28.11 15.14 16.71
CA PRO A 21 28.29 14.59 15.38
C PRO A 21 27.60 15.50 14.36
N ILE A 22 28.30 15.81 13.27
CA ILE A 22 27.77 16.49 12.10
C ILE A 22 26.65 15.60 11.54
N ALA A 23 25.40 16.04 11.68
CA ALA A 23 24.28 15.37 11.02
C ALA A 23 24.50 15.42 9.49
N PRO A 24 24.21 14.34 8.75
CA PRO A 24 24.24 14.37 7.30
C PRO A 24 23.22 15.40 6.78
N PRO A 25 23.46 16.04 5.63
CA PRO A 25 22.48 16.96 5.07
C PRO A 25 21.18 16.18 4.81
N LEU A 26 20.10 16.61 5.47
CA LEU A 26 18.75 16.20 5.09
C LEU A 26 18.59 16.61 3.62
N CYS A 27 18.40 15.64 2.72
CA CYS A 27 17.94 15.92 1.36
C CYS A 27 16.56 16.57 1.47
N GLN A 28 16.53 17.89 1.61
CA GLN A 28 15.30 18.66 1.46
C GLN A 28 14.94 18.61 -0.02
N PRO A 29 13.75 18.09 -0.39
CA PRO A 29 13.30 18.21 -1.77
C PRO A 29 13.16 19.69 -2.13
N PRO A 30 13.47 20.10 -3.37
CA PRO A 30 13.39 21.50 -3.77
C PRO A 30 11.96 22.02 -3.60
N LEU A 31 11.85 23.12 -2.85
CA LEU A 31 10.61 23.85 -2.57
C LEU A 31 10.19 24.68 -3.78
N SER A 32 9.99 24.07 -4.94
CA SER A 32 9.48 24.74 -6.14
C SER A 32 9.07 23.75 -7.22
N SER A 33 8.10 22.89 -6.93
CA SER A 33 7.25 22.32 -7.96
C SER A 33 5.82 22.30 -7.42
N PRO A 34 4.85 22.98 -8.04
CA PRO A 34 3.47 22.59 -7.81
C PRO A 34 3.37 21.11 -8.16
N VAL A 35 2.71 20.31 -7.31
CA VAL A 35 2.36 18.92 -7.62
C VAL A 35 1.40 18.94 -8.81
N LEU A 36 1.95 19.12 -10.02
CA LEU A 36 1.23 19.09 -11.29
C LEU A 36 1.25 17.65 -11.80
N PHE A 37 0.60 16.74 -11.09
CA PHE A 37 0.26 15.43 -11.63
C PHE A 37 -1.18 15.00 -11.39
N ALA A 38 -2.05 15.89 -10.89
CA ALA A 38 -3.46 15.77 -11.23
C ALA A 38 -3.61 16.22 -12.69
N GLY A 39 -3.37 15.30 -13.63
CA GLY A 39 -3.63 15.54 -15.04
C GLY A 39 -5.06 16.05 -15.22
N ARG A 40 -5.30 16.97 -16.16
CA ARG A 40 -6.60 17.64 -16.41
C ARG A 40 -7.80 16.69 -16.67
N ASN A 41 -7.61 15.38 -16.59
CA ASN A 41 -8.60 14.34 -16.84
C ASN A 41 -8.49 13.15 -15.87
N ALA A 42 -7.95 13.34 -14.67
CA ALA A 42 -7.82 12.27 -13.69
C ALA A 42 -9.19 11.84 -13.14
N LYS A 43 -9.39 10.53 -12.97
CA LYS A 43 -10.65 9.93 -12.52
C LYS A 43 -10.38 8.84 -11.51
N ALA A 44 -11.10 8.90 -10.38
CA ALA A 44 -11.05 7.85 -9.37
C ALA A 44 -11.79 6.58 -9.87
N PRO A 45 -11.27 5.38 -9.57
CA PRO A 45 -11.93 4.14 -9.91
C PRO A 45 -13.21 3.93 -9.10
N SER A 46 -14.18 3.27 -9.73
CA SER A 46 -15.25 2.55 -9.04
C SER A 46 -14.85 1.09 -8.89
N ILE A 47 -15.08 0.53 -7.71
CA ILE A 47 -14.65 -0.83 -7.34
C ILE A 47 -15.88 -1.68 -7.05
N TYR A 48 -15.95 -2.84 -7.69
CA TYR A 48 -17.03 -3.80 -7.55
C TYR A 48 -16.42 -5.17 -7.22
N ILE A 49 -16.99 -5.86 -6.24
CA ILE A 49 -16.57 -7.21 -5.86
C ILE A 49 -17.70 -8.19 -6.14
N PHE A 50 -17.37 -9.32 -6.75
CA PHE A 50 -18.31 -10.37 -7.12
C PHE A 50 -17.96 -11.64 -6.34
N SER A 51 -18.98 -12.23 -5.71
CA SER A 51 -18.87 -13.53 -5.08
C SER A 51 -18.61 -14.63 -6.11
N PRO A 52 -18.03 -15.77 -5.71
CA PRO A 52 -17.95 -16.96 -6.54
C PRO A 52 -19.34 -17.35 -7.07
N PRO A 53 -19.45 -17.82 -8.33
CA PRO A 53 -20.71 -18.32 -8.85
C PRO A 53 -21.18 -19.54 -8.04
N SER A 54 -22.48 -19.62 -7.76
CA SER A 54 -23.06 -20.66 -6.89
C SER A 54 -22.71 -22.08 -7.32
N GLU A 55 -22.51 -22.31 -8.62
CA GLU A 55 -22.16 -23.63 -9.18
C GLU A 55 -20.74 -24.08 -8.78
N GLN A 56 -19.80 -23.14 -8.62
CA GLN A 56 -18.45 -23.42 -8.11
C GLN A 56 -18.50 -23.84 -6.63
N LEU A 57 -19.43 -23.29 -5.86
CA LEU A 57 -19.63 -23.62 -4.45
C LEU A 57 -20.19 -25.04 -4.25
N THR A 58 -20.78 -25.63 -5.28
CA THR A 58 -21.29 -27.00 -5.27
C THR A 58 -20.18 -28.05 -5.41
N MET A 59 -19.07 -27.71 -6.07
CA MET A 59 -17.92 -28.61 -6.27
C MET A 59 -16.83 -28.54 -5.17
N GLN A 60 -16.99 -27.63 -4.21
CA GLN A 60 -16.38 -27.61 -2.86
C GLN A 60 -14.86 -27.52 -2.71
N GLU A 61 -14.05 -27.63 -3.78
CA GLU A 61 -12.59 -27.54 -3.64
C GLU A 61 -12.09 -26.09 -3.54
N SER A 62 -12.62 -25.17 -4.35
CA SER A 62 -12.18 -23.77 -4.37
C SER A 62 -13.30 -22.81 -4.75
N ALA A 63 -13.13 -21.54 -4.41
CA ALA A 63 -14.05 -20.46 -4.74
C ALA A 63 -13.27 -19.28 -5.34
N THR A 64 -13.76 -18.67 -6.41
CA THR A 64 -13.09 -17.57 -7.10
C THR A 64 -13.83 -16.26 -6.88
N ILE A 65 -13.16 -15.29 -6.27
CA ILE A 65 -13.69 -13.95 -6.00
C ILE A 65 -13.11 -13.00 -7.06
N THR A 66 -13.97 -12.18 -7.66
CA THR A 66 -13.54 -11.22 -8.71
C THR A 66 -13.71 -9.79 -8.23
N CYS A 67 -12.69 -8.96 -8.43
CA CYS A 67 -12.72 -7.51 -8.22
C CYS A 67 -12.63 -6.80 -9.57
N LEU A 68 -13.64 -6.01 -9.92
CA LEU A 68 -13.65 -5.12 -11.08
C LEU A 68 -13.35 -3.70 -10.61
N VAL A 69 -12.30 -3.12 -11.19
CA VAL A 69 -11.93 -1.71 -11.01
C VAL A 69 -12.16 -1.02 -12.34
N LYS A 70 -12.98 0.04 -12.40
CA LYS A 70 -13.37 0.68 -13.68
C LYS A 70 -13.53 2.20 -13.58
N GLY A 71 -13.48 2.87 -14.73
CA GLY A 71 -13.68 4.32 -14.85
C GLY A 71 -12.49 5.18 -14.37
N PHE A 72 -11.30 4.60 -14.21
CA PHE A 72 -10.13 5.32 -13.68
C PHE A 72 -9.22 5.88 -14.76
N ASN A 73 -8.47 6.93 -14.41
CA ASN A 73 -7.40 7.50 -15.22
C ASN A 73 -6.46 8.30 -14.29
N PRO A 74 -5.11 8.18 -14.37
CA PRO A 74 -4.27 7.39 -15.29
C PRO A 74 -4.42 5.86 -15.09
N PRO A 75 -3.88 5.03 -16.00
CA PRO A 75 -3.99 3.58 -15.92
C PRO A 75 -3.21 2.95 -14.75
N ASP A 76 -2.29 3.69 -14.14
CA ASP A 76 -1.45 3.17 -13.05
C ASP A 76 -2.25 2.97 -11.76
N LEU A 77 -2.33 1.72 -11.31
CA LEU A 77 -2.93 1.33 -10.04
C LEU A 77 -2.21 0.11 -9.45
N PHE A 78 -2.47 -0.18 -8.18
CA PHE A 78 -2.16 -1.49 -7.60
C PHE A 78 -3.40 -2.10 -6.95
N VAL A 79 -3.44 -3.44 -6.93
CA VAL A 79 -4.46 -4.21 -6.23
C VAL A 79 -3.78 -5.13 -5.22
N ARG A 80 -4.32 -5.18 -4.01
CA ARG A 80 -3.99 -6.14 -2.97
C ARG A 80 -5.25 -6.82 -2.47
N TRP A 81 -5.10 -8.04 -2.00
CA TRP A 81 -6.18 -8.75 -1.33
C TRP A 81 -5.87 -8.90 0.14
N LEU A 82 -6.91 -8.74 0.96
CA LEU A 82 -6.87 -9.02 2.39
C LEU A 82 -7.84 -10.15 2.71
N ARG A 83 -7.47 -10.97 3.70
CA ARG A 83 -8.34 -11.94 4.36
C ARG A 83 -8.47 -11.53 5.82
N ASN A 84 -9.68 -11.22 6.25
CA ASN A 84 -9.98 -10.73 7.61
C ASN A 84 -9.11 -9.52 8.02
N GLY A 85 -8.77 -8.65 7.06
CA GLY A 85 -7.90 -7.49 7.27
C GLY A 85 -6.40 -7.76 7.10
N GLU A 86 -5.98 -9.02 7.02
CA GLU A 86 -4.57 -9.39 6.86
C GLU A 86 -4.19 -9.55 5.37
N PRO A 87 -3.04 -9.02 4.92
CA PRO A 87 -2.61 -9.14 3.52
C PRO A 87 -2.38 -10.58 3.07
N LEU A 88 -2.92 -10.91 1.90
CA LEU A 88 -2.62 -12.16 1.20
C LEU A 88 -1.33 -12.05 0.36
N PRO A 89 -0.57 -13.14 0.22
CA PRO A 89 0.54 -13.22 -0.72
C PRO A 89 0.15 -12.85 -2.15
N ALA A 90 1.04 -12.16 -2.87
CA ALA A 90 0.80 -11.77 -4.27
C ALA A 90 0.63 -12.95 -5.23
N GLY A 91 1.04 -14.16 -4.84
CA GLY A 91 0.86 -15.38 -5.64
C GLY A 91 -0.55 -15.96 -5.59
N ASP A 92 -1.39 -15.52 -4.65
CA ASP A 92 -2.73 -16.08 -4.43
C ASP A 92 -3.79 -15.42 -5.33
N TYR A 93 -3.44 -14.30 -5.98
CA TYR A 93 -4.34 -13.54 -6.83
C TYR A 93 -3.65 -13.07 -8.11
N ILE A 94 -4.44 -12.89 -9.16
CA ILE A 94 -3.99 -12.44 -10.47
C ILE A 94 -4.69 -11.14 -10.80
N THR A 95 -3.93 -10.11 -11.17
CA THR A 95 -4.47 -8.83 -11.64
C THR A 95 -4.10 -8.62 -13.10
N MET A 96 -5.10 -8.37 -13.93
CA MET A 96 -4.90 -8.14 -15.36
C MET A 96 -4.35 -6.73 -15.63
N PRO A 97 -3.63 -6.51 -16.74
CA PRO A 97 -3.27 -5.16 -17.16
C PRO A 97 -4.52 -4.29 -17.42
N PRO A 98 -4.49 -2.98 -17.11
CA PRO A 98 -5.56 -2.06 -17.44
C PRO A 98 -5.88 -2.01 -18.93
N VAL A 99 -7.16 -1.96 -19.27
CA VAL A 99 -7.69 -1.89 -20.65
C VAL A 99 -8.48 -0.59 -20.81
N ALA A 100 -8.30 0.11 -21.93
CA ALA A 100 -9.04 1.33 -22.23
C ALA A 100 -10.53 1.03 -22.49
N GLU A 101 -11.43 1.84 -21.94
CA GLU A 101 -12.88 1.72 -22.13
C GLU A 101 -13.35 2.29 -23.48
N SER A 102 -12.53 3.13 -24.12
CA SER A 102 -12.86 3.82 -25.38
C SER A 102 -11.63 4.11 -26.22
N GLN A 103 -11.85 4.49 -27.47
CA GLN A 103 -10.84 5.07 -28.35
C GLN A 103 -11.33 6.46 -28.82
N PRO A 104 -10.65 7.57 -28.48
CA PRO A 104 -9.41 7.65 -27.68
C PRO A 104 -9.64 7.22 -26.22
N ALA A 105 -8.55 6.83 -25.53
CA ALA A 105 -8.61 6.38 -24.14
C ALA A 105 -8.99 7.55 -23.21
N VAL A 106 -10.16 7.46 -22.59
CA VAL A 106 -10.66 8.45 -21.60
C VAL A 106 -10.62 7.88 -20.18
N SER A 107 -10.83 6.58 -20.06
CA SER A 107 -10.82 5.81 -18.81
C SER A 107 -10.39 4.37 -19.07
N TYR A 108 -10.00 3.69 -18.00
CA TYR A 108 -9.53 2.32 -18.00
C TYR A 108 -10.34 1.47 -17.03
N PHE A 109 -10.30 0.15 -17.26
CA PHE A 109 -10.77 -0.86 -16.33
C PHE A 109 -9.76 -2.00 -16.19
N THR A 110 -9.81 -2.74 -15.09
CA THR A 110 -9.09 -3.99 -14.89
C THR A 110 -9.88 -4.94 -13.98
N TYR A 111 -9.48 -6.22 -14.01
CA TYR A 111 -9.97 -7.27 -13.13
C TYR A 111 -8.83 -7.83 -12.27
N SER A 112 -9.15 -8.14 -11.03
CA SER A 112 -8.31 -8.96 -10.15
C SER A 112 -9.11 -10.16 -9.66
N SER A 113 -8.54 -11.35 -9.73
CA SER A 113 -9.19 -12.60 -9.31
C SER A 113 -8.39 -13.24 -8.19
N LEU A 114 -9.08 -13.59 -7.11
CA LEU A 114 -8.56 -14.30 -5.95
C LEU A 114 -9.19 -15.68 -5.87
N THR A 115 -8.38 -16.74 -5.88
CA THR A 115 -8.85 -18.11 -5.67
C THR A 115 -8.60 -18.52 -4.22
N VAL A 116 -9.66 -18.90 -3.51
CA VAL A 116 -9.60 -19.36 -2.12
C VAL A 116 -10.07 -20.80 -1.99
N SER A 117 -9.76 -21.45 -0.88
CA SER A 117 -10.31 -22.78 -0.61
C SER A 117 -11.82 -22.69 -0.33
N GLY A 118 -12.55 -23.77 -0.64
CA GLY A 118 -13.97 -23.86 -0.30
C GLY A 118 -14.23 -23.85 1.22
N GLU A 119 -13.26 -24.26 2.03
CA GLU A 119 -13.30 -24.16 3.49
C GLU A 119 -13.21 -22.70 3.95
N ASP A 120 -12.24 -21.94 3.43
CA ASP A 120 -12.04 -20.55 3.79
C ASP A 120 -13.25 -19.69 3.42
N TRP A 121 -13.87 -19.98 2.28
CA TRP A 121 -15.10 -19.32 1.87
C TRP A 121 -16.26 -19.63 2.85
N ARG A 122 -16.52 -20.91 3.14
CA ARG A 122 -17.63 -21.35 4.01
C ARG A 122 -17.46 -20.95 5.47
N ALA A 123 -16.22 -20.79 5.93
CA ALA A 123 -15.91 -20.29 7.27
C ALA A 123 -16.34 -18.82 7.48
N GLY A 124 -16.81 -18.16 6.43
CA GLY A 124 -17.32 -16.79 6.52
C GLY A 124 -16.22 -15.74 6.58
N ASN A 125 -15.03 -16.07 6.09
CA ASN A 125 -13.92 -15.13 6.04
C ASN A 125 -14.26 -13.92 5.16
N VAL A 126 -13.80 -12.74 5.58
CA VAL A 126 -14.02 -11.50 4.86
C VAL A 126 -12.85 -11.27 3.90
N PHE A 127 -13.16 -11.23 2.60
CA PHE A 127 -12.17 -10.91 1.57
C PHE A 127 -12.35 -9.46 1.12
N THR A 128 -11.24 -8.73 1.02
CA THR A 128 -11.24 -7.31 0.65
C THR A 128 -10.28 -7.07 -0.50
N CYS A 129 -10.78 -6.44 -1.56
CA CYS A 129 -9.98 -5.92 -2.67
C CYS A 129 -9.56 -4.48 -2.32
N LEU A 130 -8.28 -4.30 -1.99
CA LEU A 130 -7.69 -3.00 -1.69
C LEU A 130 -7.03 -2.44 -2.95
N VAL A 131 -7.51 -1.27 -3.39
CA VAL A 131 -7.05 -0.62 -4.61
C VAL A 131 -6.34 0.68 -4.26
N GLY A 132 -5.11 0.83 -4.76
CA GLY A 132 -4.40 2.10 -4.74
C GLY A 132 -4.41 2.74 -6.10
N HIS A 133 -4.83 4.00 -6.15
CA HIS A 133 -4.84 4.85 -7.34
C HIS A 133 -4.60 6.29 -6.89
N GLU A 134 -3.94 7.11 -7.70
CA GLU A 134 -3.59 8.49 -7.33
C GLU A 134 -4.81 9.38 -7.02
N GLN A 135 -5.99 9.02 -7.53
CA GLN A 135 -7.24 9.73 -7.27
C GLN A 135 -8.06 9.14 -6.12
N ILE A 136 -7.55 8.12 -5.41
CA ILE A 136 -8.15 7.58 -4.18
C ILE A 136 -7.34 8.06 -2.97
N PRO A 137 -7.96 8.74 -1.99
CA PRO A 137 -7.32 8.97 -0.70
C PRO A 137 -7.24 7.64 0.08
N LEU A 138 -6.15 6.89 -0.08
CA LEU A 138 -5.60 5.75 0.71
C LEU A 138 -6.54 4.71 1.38
N GLN A 139 -7.85 4.74 1.24
CA GLN A 139 -8.80 3.95 2.03
C GLN A 139 -10.10 3.74 1.25
N VAL A 140 -10.14 2.76 0.33
CA VAL A 140 -11.44 2.24 -0.14
C VAL A 140 -11.52 0.76 0.18
N ALA A 141 -12.34 0.46 1.19
CA ALA A 141 -12.71 -0.88 1.61
C ALA A 141 -14.00 -1.30 0.88
N VAL A 142 -13.95 -2.41 0.14
CA VAL A 142 -15.14 -3.04 -0.45
C VAL A 142 -15.37 -4.38 0.24
N ARG A 143 -16.56 -4.52 0.82
CA ARG A 143 -16.98 -5.62 1.69
C ARG A 143 -17.87 -6.58 0.92
N LEU A 144 -17.48 -7.86 0.86
CA LEU A 144 -18.43 -8.94 0.61
C LEU A 144 -19.28 -9.12 1.89
N LEU A 145 -20.59 -8.93 1.76
CA LEU A 145 -21.56 -9.36 2.76
C LEU A 145 -22.10 -10.72 2.33
N HIS A 146 -22.17 -11.65 3.28
CA HIS A 146 -22.95 -12.88 3.17
C HIS A 146 -24.43 -12.55 3.04
#